data_AF-X1E206-F1
#
_entry.id   AF-X1E206-F1
#
_cell.length_a   1.000
_cell.length_b   1.000
_cell.length_c   1.000
_cell.angle_alpha   90.00
_cell.angle_beta   90.00
_cell.angle_gamma   90.00
#
_symmetry.space_group_name_H-M   'P 1'
#
loop_
_entity.id
_entity.type
_entity.pdbx_description
1 polymer ?
#
loop_
_entity_poly.entity_id
_entity_poly.type
_entity_poly.pdbx_seq_one_letter_code
_entity_poly.pdbx_strand_id
1 'polypeptide(L)'
;STKRIELPLVQERPIYGFWPRPETEIKSLEDVRVESCILQPNIGYLRFVMMLGEHEFLDDLVEAMCSFAQTDGLIIDIRTNGGGRRAPLRVLLPFFMAENQSPRIVNVATYRLGMKDIEADFEARYLYPASSPHFSRAERDVISRFAGSFQPEWMPPKGQFSRWHYFVIS
;
A
#
# COMPACT_ATOMS: atom_id res chain seq x y z
N SER A 1 -6.83 6.26 39.66
CA SER A 1 -5.48 6.81 39.90
C SER A 1 -4.70 6.70 38.60
N THR A 2 -4.35 7.83 37.97
CA THR A 2 -3.65 7.85 36.69
C THR A 2 -2.16 8.02 36.94
N LYS A 3 -1.35 7.05 36.51
CA LYS A 3 0.11 7.08 36.68
C LYS A 3 0.74 7.70 35.45
N ARG A 4 1.42 8.83 35.62
CA ARG A 4 2.21 9.46 34.56
C ARG A 4 3.60 8.82 34.55
N ILE A 5 4.05 8.37 33.39
CA ILE A 5 5.38 7.80 33.18
C ILE A 5 6.02 8.60 32.07
N GLU A 6 7.22 9.14 32.32
CA GLU A 6 8.05 9.76 31.29
C GLU A 6 8.98 8.69 30.72
N LEU A 7 8.92 8.50 29.40
CA LEU A 7 9.78 7.56 28.68
C LEU A 7 10.83 8.36 27.90
N PRO A 8 12.11 7.95 27.94
CA PRO A 8 13.15 8.58 27.14
C PRO A 8 12.87 8.40 25.64
N LEU A 9 13.25 9.40 24.85
CA LEU A 9 13.26 9.28 23.38
C LEU A 9 14.22 8.18 22.96
N VAL A 10 13.71 7.22 22.19
CA VAL A 10 14.51 6.09 21.69
C VAL A 10 15.58 6.64 20.75
N GLN A 11 16.84 6.26 20.97
CA GLN A 11 17.98 6.73 20.18
C GLN A 11 18.05 6.04 18.80
N GLU A 12 17.47 4.86 18.71
CA GLU A 12 17.47 4.03 17.51
C GLU A 12 16.05 3.56 17.20
N ARG A 13 15.73 3.43 15.91
CA ARG A 13 14.44 2.88 15.47
C ARG A 13 14.29 1.49 16.10
N PRO A 14 13.19 1.20 16.82
CA PRO A 14 12.96 -0.13 17.36
C PRO A 14 12.96 -1.14 16.20
N ILE A 15 13.89 -2.09 16.26
CA ILE A 15 13.90 -3.25 15.37
C ILE A 15 12.87 -4.22 15.94
N TYR A 16 11.63 -4.12 15.47
CA TYR A 16 10.65 -5.16 15.73
C TYR A 16 11.15 -6.41 15.02
N GLY A 17 11.54 -7.43 15.80
CA GLY A 17 11.89 -8.73 15.23
C GLY A 17 10.71 -9.34 14.47
N PHE A 18 11.01 -10.21 13.50
CA PHE A 18 9.97 -10.95 12.79
C PHE A 18 9.24 -11.89 13.76
N TRP A 19 7.92 -11.74 13.91
CA TRP A 19 7.08 -12.64 14.71
C TRP A 19 5.87 -13.18 13.92
N PRO A 20 5.70 -14.52 13.84
CA PRO A 20 6.73 -15.53 14.12
C PRO A 20 7.94 -15.31 13.19
N ARG A 21 9.14 -15.65 13.65
CA ARG A 21 10.32 -15.58 12.78
C ARG A 21 10.12 -16.58 11.63
N PRO A 22 10.25 -16.19 10.36
CA PRO A 22 10.41 -17.19 9.31
C PRO A 22 11.60 -18.10 9.69
N GLU A 23 11.49 -19.39 9.44
CA GLU A 23 12.54 -20.36 9.78
C GLU A 23 13.88 -20.00 9.12
N THR A 24 13.83 -19.31 7.97
CA THR A 24 14.97 -18.70 7.30
C THR A 24 15.01 -17.19 7.57
N GLU A 25 16.09 -16.74 8.20
CA GLU A 25 16.41 -15.32 8.34
C GLU A 25 16.49 -14.66 6.95
N ILE A 26 15.77 -13.55 6.75
CA ILE A 26 15.85 -12.73 5.53
C ILE A 26 17.19 -11.99 5.58
N LYS A 27 18.17 -12.44 4.80
CA LYS A 27 19.52 -11.86 4.78
C LYS A 27 19.65 -10.75 3.73
N SER A 28 18.76 -10.74 2.75
CA SER A 28 18.73 -9.78 1.65
C SER A 28 17.29 -9.55 1.13
N LEU A 29 17.10 -8.52 0.31
CA LEU A 29 15.81 -8.30 -0.39
C LEU A 29 15.46 -9.45 -1.33
N GLU A 30 16.46 -10.16 -1.85
CA GLU A 30 16.30 -11.31 -2.73
C GLU A 30 15.75 -12.54 -1.99
N ASP A 31 15.82 -12.58 -0.66
CA ASP A 31 15.25 -13.66 0.16
C ASP A 31 13.78 -13.42 0.52
N VAL A 32 13.26 -12.22 0.25
CA VAL A 32 11.88 -11.86 0.59
C VAL A 32 10.93 -12.61 -0.33
N ARG A 33 10.06 -13.43 0.24
CA ARG A 33 8.99 -14.15 -0.47
C ARG A 33 7.64 -13.87 0.16
N VAL A 34 6.61 -14.17 -0.60
CA VAL A 34 5.25 -14.30 -0.06
C VAL A 34 5.16 -15.64 0.66
N GLU A 35 4.78 -15.60 1.94
CA GLU A 35 4.45 -16.79 2.72
C GLU A 35 2.94 -17.03 2.60
N SER A 36 2.54 -18.19 2.11
CA SER A 36 1.12 -18.52 1.91
C SER A 36 0.81 -19.95 2.35
N CYS A 37 -0.34 -20.15 3.00
CA CYS A 37 -0.88 -21.47 3.32
C CYS A 37 -2.40 -21.43 3.56
N ILE A 38 -3.04 -22.59 3.64
CA ILE A 38 -4.43 -22.72 4.08
C ILE A 38 -4.44 -23.31 5.49
N LEU A 39 -4.99 -22.57 6.45
CA LEU A 39 -5.17 -22.98 7.83
C LEU A 39 -6.48 -23.77 8.00
N GLN A 40 -6.53 -24.68 8.96
CA GLN A 40 -7.77 -25.36 9.33
C GLN A 40 -8.73 -24.40 10.07
N PRO A 41 -10.06 -24.46 9.83
CA PRO A 41 -10.74 -25.44 8.98
C PRO A 41 -10.70 -25.17 7.46
N ASN A 42 -10.53 -23.93 6.98
CA ASN A 42 -10.36 -23.60 5.55
C ASN A 42 -10.10 -22.08 5.37
N ILE A 43 -9.09 -21.53 6.04
CA ILE A 43 -8.80 -20.09 6.04
C ILE A 43 -7.49 -19.84 5.29
N GLY A 44 -7.53 -19.08 4.21
CA GLY A 44 -6.33 -18.61 3.53
C GLY A 44 -5.50 -17.72 4.46
N TYR A 45 -4.19 -17.94 4.49
CA TYR A 45 -3.25 -17.13 5.24
C TYR A 45 -2.18 -16.63 4.29
N LEU A 46 -2.10 -15.31 4.17
CA LEU A 46 -1.14 -14.58 3.35
C LEU A 46 -0.26 -13.74 4.25
N ARG A 47 1.04 -13.93 4.20
CA ARG A 47 2.01 -13.09 4.90
C ARG A 47 3.07 -12.60 3.91
N PHE A 48 3.41 -11.33 4.03
CA PHE A 48 4.59 -10.79 3.37
C PHE A 48 5.20 -9.73 4.27
N VAL A 49 6.50 -9.87 4.50
CA VAL A 49 7.25 -9.04 5.47
C VAL A 49 7.71 -7.69 4.90
N MET A 50 7.59 -7.51 3.59
CA MET A 50 7.90 -6.27 2.87
C MET A 50 7.05 -6.20 1.61
N MET A 51 6.75 -4.98 1.15
CA MET A 51 6.09 -4.76 -0.12
C MET A 51 7.12 -4.53 -1.23
N LEU A 52 7.30 -5.53 -2.07
CA LEU A 52 8.20 -5.50 -3.22
C LEU A 52 7.45 -5.19 -4.52
N GLY A 53 8.17 -4.76 -5.55
CA GLY A 53 7.58 -4.45 -6.86
C GLY A 53 8.20 -5.25 -8.01
N GLU A 54 9.07 -6.18 -7.66
CA GLU A 54 9.66 -7.20 -8.50
C GLU A 54 8.56 -8.16 -9.00
N HIS A 55 8.62 -8.56 -10.26
CA HIS A 55 7.56 -9.33 -10.91
C HIS A 55 7.31 -10.67 -10.22
N GLU A 56 8.37 -11.37 -9.83
CA GLU A 56 8.30 -12.67 -9.16
C GLU A 56 7.49 -12.57 -7.85
N PHE A 57 7.70 -11.51 -7.07
CA PHE A 57 6.95 -11.28 -5.84
C PHE A 57 5.47 -10.97 -6.12
N LEU A 58 5.18 -10.24 -7.18
CA LEU A 58 3.80 -9.92 -7.56
C LEU A 58 3.06 -11.16 -8.10
N ASP A 59 3.76 -12.02 -8.83
CA ASP A 59 3.22 -13.29 -9.33
C ASP A 59 2.92 -14.25 -8.17
N ASP A 60 3.81 -14.34 -7.18
CA ASP A 60 3.58 -15.11 -5.94
C ASP A 60 2.31 -14.63 -5.20
N LEU A 61 2.04 -13.32 -5.17
CA LEU A 61 0.81 -12.76 -4.57
C LEU A 61 -0.44 -13.20 -5.35
N VAL A 62 -0.38 -13.17 -6.68
CA VAL A 62 -1.49 -13.59 -7.54
C VAL A 62 -1.76 -15.09 -7.35
N GLU A 63 -0.72 -15.91 -7.37
CA GLU A 63 -0.84 -17.36 -7.16
C GLU A 63 -1.47 -17.69 -5.80
N ALA A 64 -0.99 -17.05 -4.73
CA ALA A 64 -1.55 -17.21 -3.39
C ALA A 64 -3.04 -16.83 -3.36
N MET A 65 -3.41 -15.66 -3.89
CA MET A 65 -4.81 -15.22 -3.92
C MET A 65 -5.72 -16.14 -4.75
N CYS A 66 -5.23 -16.66 -5.88
CA CYS A 66 -5.95 -17.66 -6.67
C CYS A 66 -6.17 -18.95 -5.87
N SER A 67 -5.17 -19.41 -5.10
CA SER A 67 -5.31 -20.59 -4.24
C SER A 67 -6.34 -20.39 -3.11
N PHE A 68 -6.55 -19.15 -2.68
CA PHE A 68 -7.49 -18.80 -1.63
C PHE A 68 -8.93 -18.59 -2.10
N ALA A 69 -9.20 -18.68 -3.41
CA ALA A 69 -10.52 -18.38 -3.98
C ALA A 69 -11.66 -19.23 -3.41
N GLN A 70 -11.37 -20.43 -2.89
CA GLN A 70 -12.34 -21.35 -2.29
C GLN A 70 -12.21 -21.45 -0.76
N THR A 71 -11.45 -20.55 -0.13
CA THR A 71 -11.33 -20.50 1.33
C THR A 71 -12.52 -19.76 1.95
N ASP A 72 -12.88 -20.12 3.17
CA ASP A 72 -14.02 -19.52 3.88
C ASP A 72 -13.69 -18.12 4.42
N GLY A 73 -12.40 -17.77 4.43
CA GLY A 73 -11.91 -16.47 4.87
C GLY A 73 -10.41 -16.33 4.60
N LEU A 74 -9.92 -15.10 4.71
CA LEU A 74 -8.53 -14.74 4.46
C LEU A 74 -7.96 -13.94 5.63
N ILE A 75 -6.76 -14.31 6.06
CA ILE A 75 -5.92 -13.54 6.98
C ILE A 75 -4.75 -12.97 6.18
N ILE A 76 -4.64 -11.65 6.16
CA ILE A 76 -3.45 -10.96 5.63
C ILE A 76 -2.61 -10.49 6.81
N ASP A 77 -1.45 -11.11 6.98
CA ASP A 77 -0.52 -10.82 8.06
C ASP A 77 0.55 -9.81 7.62
N ILE A 78 0.37 -8.59 8.11
CA ILE A 78 1.29 -7.46 7.93
C ILE A 78 1.97 -7.04 9.25
N ARG A 79 1.92 -7.87 10.30
CA ARG A 79 2.42 -7.50 11.64
C ARG A 79 3.89 -7.09 11.64
N THR A 80 4.68 -7.70 10.76
CA THR A 80 6.12 -7.42 10.60
C THR A 80 6.42 -6.64 9.32
N ASN A 81 5.40 -6.15 8.62
CA ASN A 81 5.57 -5.46 7.35
C ASN A 81 5.96 -3.99 7.58
N GLY A 82 7.19 -3.64 7.21
CA GLY A 82 7.71 -2.28 7.34
C GLY A 82 7.26 -1.32 6.23
N GLY A 83 6.37 -1.76 5.33
CA GLY A 83 6.00 -1.07 4.09
C GLY A 83 6.85 -1.52 2.90
N GLY A 84 7.07 -0.60 1.96
CA GLY A 84 7.84 -0.83 0.74
C GLY A 84 7.22 -0.13 -0.46
N ARG A 85 7.32 -0.74 -1.63
CA ARG A 85 6.69 -0.27 -2.87
C ARG A 85 5.17 -0.43 -2.81
N ARG A 86 4.44 0.33 -3.62
CA ARG A 86 2.97 0.28 -3.67
C ARG A 86 2.41 -0.74 -4.67
N ALA A 87 3.27 -1.40 -5.45
CA ALA A 87 2.86 -2.36 -6.46
C ALA A 87 1.95 -3.48 -5.90
N PRO A 88 2.20 -4.04 -4.69
CA PRO A 88 1.33 -5.06 -4.10
C PRO A 88 -0.10 -4.60 -3.87
N LEU A 89 -0.33 -3.30 -3.59
CA LEU A 89 -1.69 -2.78 -3.44
C LEU A 89 -2.47 -2.85 -4.76
N ARG A 90 -1.80 -2.58 -5.89
CA ARG A 90 -2.42 -2.67 -7.22
C ARG A 90 -2.76 -4.10 -7.62
N VAL A 91 -2.06 -5.08 -7.04
CA VAL A 91 -2.32 -6.51 -7.26
C VAL A 91 -3.41 -7.03 -6.33
N LEU A 92 -3.34 -6.70 -5.04
CA LEU A 92 -4.23 -7.28 -4.03
C LEU A 92 -5.63 -6.64 -4.02
N LEU A 93 -5.73 -5.32 -4.15
CA LEU A 93 -7.03 -4.65 -4.00
C LEU A 93 -8.08 -5.11 -5.03
N PRO A 94 -7.75 -5.36 -6.30
CA PRO A 94 -8.72 -5.88 -7.27
C PRO A 94 -9.36 -7.22 -6.88
N PHE A 95 -8.66 -8.11 -6.16
CA PHE A 95 -9.25 -9.37 -5.66
C PHE A 95 -10.39 -9.15 -4.64
N PHE A 96 -10.48 -7.96 -4.04
CA PHE A 96 -11.53 -7.56 -3.10
C PHE A 96 -12.59 -6.65 -3.74
N MET A 97 -12.50 -6.42 -5.04
CA MET A 97 -13.44 -5.58 -5.80
C MET A 97 -14.33 -6.48 -6.67
N ALA A 98 -15.59 -6.10 -6.82
CA ALA A 98 -16.43 -6.76 -7.82
C ALA A 98 -15.92 -6.42 -9.24
N GLU A 99 -16.07 -7.32 -10.21
CA GLU A 99 -15.55 -7.17 -11.59
C GLU A 99 -15.94 -5.84 -12.26
N ASN A 100 -17.12 -5.30 -11.94
CA ASN A 100 -17.64 -4.06 -12.51
C ASN A 100 -17.67 -2.90 -11.50
N GLN A 101 -16.92 -3.02 -10.40
CA GLN A 101 -16.84 -1.99 -9.38
C GLN A 101 -16.11 -0.76 -9.93
N SER A 102 -16.64 0.44 -9.66
CA SER A 102 -15.97 1.67 -10.09
C SER A 102 -14.58 1.80 -9.45
N PRO A 103 -13.62 2.45 -10.15
CA PRO A 103 -12.29 2.70 -9.60
C PRO A 103 -12.33 3.36 -8.21
N ARG A 104 -11.32 3.08 -7.40
CA ARG A 104 -11.17 3.57 -6.03
C ARG A 104 -9.95 4.48 -5.92
N ILE A 105 -10.16 5.68 -5.37
CA ILE A 105 -9.07 6.54 -4.96
C ILE A 105 -8.51 5.99 -3.64
N VAL A 106 -7.26 5.57 -3.67
CA VAL A 106 -6.57 4.89 -2.56
C VAL A 106 -5.68 5.86 -1.80
N ASN A 107 -5.10 6.85 -2.49
CA ASN A 107 -4.33 7.91 -1.85
C ASN A 107 -4.47 9.23 -2.61
N VAL A 108 -4.48 10.34 -1.87
CA VAL A 108 -4.44 11.70 -2.39
C VAL A 108 -3.36 12.45 -1.65
N ALA A 109 -2.47 13.12 -2.39
CA ALA A 109 -1.33 13.80 -1.81
C ALA A 109 -0.94 15.04 -2.63
N THR A 110 -0.22 15.94 -1.98
CA THR A 110 0.48 17.06 -2.60
C THR A 110 1.86 17.17 -1.97
N TYR A 111 2.80 17.77 -2.67
CA TYR A 111 4.17 17.95 -2.19
C TYR A 111 4.58 19.42 -2.20
N ARG A 112 5.57 19.76 -1.38
CA ARG A 112 6.13 21.11 -1.29
C ARG A 112 6.97 21.40 -2.54
N LEU A 113 6.76 22.56 -3.13
CA LEU A 113 7.53 23.02 -4.29
C LEU A 113 8.98 23.32 -3.90
N GLY A 114 9.91 23.10 -4.85
CA GLY A 114 11.35 23.31 -4.64
C GLY A 114 12.09 22.13 -4.01
N MET A 115 11.42 21.00 -3.76
CA MET A 115 12.07 19.74 -3.39
C MET A 115 12.66 19.08 -4.63
N LYS A 116 13.88 18.53 -4.51
CA LYS A 116 14.51 17.74 -5.58
C LYS A 116 13.84 16.38 -5.71
N ASP A 117 13.73 15.88 -6.95
CA ASP A 117 13.29 14.52 -7.31
C ASP A 117 11.89 14.10 -6.83
N ILE A 118 11.10 15.04 -6.29
CA ILE A 118 9.81 14.76 -5.66
C ILE A 118 8.74 14.25 -6.64
N GLU A 119 8.84 14.61 -7.92
CA GLU A 119 7.95 14.12 -8.96
C GLU A 119 8.19 12.63 -9.23
N ALA A 120 9.45 12.21 -9.36
CA ALA A 120 9.82 10.81 -9.50
C ALA A 120 9.40 9.99 -8.27
N ASP A 121 9.55 10.55 -7.07
CA ASP A 121 9.08 9.93 -5.82
C ASP A 121 7.56 9.72 -5.80
N PHE A 122 6.79 10.65 -6.37
CA PHE A 122 5.34 10.55 -6.51
C PHE A 122 4.95 9.51 -7.57
N GLU A 123 5.64 9.48 -8.71
CA GLU A 123 5.38 8.49 -9.76
C GLU A 123 5.70 7.06 -9.30
N ALA A 124 6.80 6.86 -8.57
CA ALA A 124 7.14 5.58 -7.93
C ALA A 124 6.08 5.09 -6.93
N ARG A 125 5.21 6.01 -6.51
CA ARG A 125 4.11 5.84 -5.57
C ARG A 125 2.73 5.82 -6.24
N TYR A 126 2.70 5.82 -7.57
CA TYR A 126 1.51 5.90 -8.42
C TYR A 126 0.62 7.12 -8.15
N LEU A 127 1.22 8.22 -7.68
CA LEU A 127 0.54 9.48 -7.43
C LEU A 127 0.72 10.40 -8.63
N TYR A 128 -0.34 10.57 -9.42
CA TYR A 128 -0.31 11.37 -10.63
C TYR A 128 -1.28 12.55 -10.58
N PRO A 129 -1.01 13.66 -11.28
CA PRO A 129 -1.98 14.75 -11.39
C PRO A 129 -3.24 14.27 -12.11
N ALA A 130 -4.42 14.84 -11.80
CA ALA A 130 -5.70 14.42 -12.39
C ALA A 130 -5.74 14.40 -13.94
N SER A 131 -4.91 15.22 -14.59
CA SER A 131 -4.77 15.30 -16.05
C SER A 131 -3.82 14.24 -16.64
N SER A 132 -3.28 13.34 -15.82
CA SER A 132 -2.28 12.37 -16.23
C SER A 132 -2.81 11.38 -17.27
N PRO A 133 -1.99 11.00 -18.27
CA PRO A 133 -2.35 9.94 -19.22
C PRO A 133 -2.38 8.55 -18.56
N HIS A 134 -1.85 8.40 -17.34
CA HIS A 134 -1.91 7.14 -16.59
C HIS A 134 -3.33 6.72 -16.19
N PHE A 135 -4.27 7.66 -16.17
CA PHE A 135 -5.66 7.37 -15.83
C PHE A 135 -6.49 7.03 -17.06
N SER A 136 -7.35 6.03 -16.93
CA SER A 136 -8.46 5.77 -17.86
C SER A 136 -9.53 6.86 -17.75
N ARG A 137 -10.52 6.83 -18.65
CA ARG A 137 -11.67 7.74 -18.58
C ARG A 137 -12.47 7.53 -17.29
N ALA A 138 -12.73 6.28 -16.90
CA ALA A 138 -13.48 5.94 -15.69
C ALA A 138 -12.77 6.45 -14.43
N GLU A 139 -11.44 6.32 -14.36
CA GLU A 139 -10.64 6.82 -13.24
C GLU A 139 -10.66 8.35 -13.17
N ARG A 140 -10.55 9.04 -14.31
CA ARG A 140 -10.69 10.52 -14.36
C ARG A 140 -12.07 10.98 -13.89
N ASP A 141 -13.12 10.26 -14.24
CA ASP A 141 -14.48 10.60 -13.80
C ASP A 141 -14.63 10.43 -12.27
N VAL A 142 -14.03 9.40 -11.68
CA VAL A 142 -13.97 9.21 -10.22
C VAL A 142 -13.16 10.33 -9.55
N ILE A 143 -11.99 10.66 -10.10
CA ILE A 143 -11.14 11.76 -9.61
C ILE A 143 -11.90 13.08 -9.64
N SER A 144 -12.58 13.40 -10.74
CA SER A 144 -13.34 14.65 -10.88
C SER A 144 -14.46 14.76 -9.84
N ARG A 145 -15.24 13.69 -9.65
CA ARG A 145 -16.29 13.66 -8.61
C ARG A 145 -15.71 13.83 -7.21
N PHE A 146 -14.67 13.07 -6.87
CA PHE A 146 -14.02 13.16 -5.56
C PHE A 146 -13.42 14.54 -5.31
N ALA A 147 -12.69 15.09 -6.27
CA ALA A 147 -12.05 16.41 -6.14
C ALA A 147 -13.08 17.53 -5.94
N GLY A 148 -14.29 17.39 -6.48
CA GLY A 148 -15.39 18.34 -6.27
C GLY A 148 -15.93 18.37 -4.84
N SER A 149 -15.76 17.29 -4.06
CA SER A 149 -16.25 17.19 -2.68
C SER A 149 -15.14 17.05 -1.63
N PHE A 150 -13.89 16.86 -2.06
CA PHE A 150 -12.76 16.61 -1.15
C PHE A 150 -12.40 17.88 -0.35
N GLN A 151 -12.39 17.74 0.97
CA GLN A 151 -11.97 18.78 1.90
C GLN A 151 -10.83 18.23 2.77
N PRO A 152 -9.58 18.67 2.56
CA PRO A 152 -8.48 18.26 3.42
C PRO A 152 -8.62 18.93 4.78
N GLU A 153 -8.25 18.21 5.85
CA GLU A 153 -8.20 18.77 7.22
C GLU A 153 -7.28 19.99 7.30
N TRP A 154 -6.20 19.95 6.54
CA TRP A 154 -5.25 21.06 6.41
C TRP A 154 -5.17 21.51 4.95
N MET A 155 -5.43 22.80 4.71
CA MET A 155 -5.34 23.40 3.38
C MET A 155 -3.91 23.90 3.14
N PRO A 156 -3.16 23.31 2.19
CA PRO A 156 -1.80 23.75 1.89
C PRO A 156 -1.78 25.19 1.35
N PRO A 157 -0.80 26.03 1.77
CA PRO A 157 -0.67 27.38 1.23
C PRO A 157 -0.51 27.41 -0.29
N LYS A 158 -1.28 28.28 -0.95
CA LYS A 158 -1.22 28.47 -2.40
C LYS A 158 0.19 28.88 -2.83
N GLY A 159 0.66 28.32 -3.94
CA GLY A 159 1.98 28.62 -4.51
C GLY A 159 3.17 28.00 -3.76
N GLN A 160 2.95 27.29 -2.66
CA GLN A 160 4.02 26.56 -1.93
C GLN A 160 3.96 25.05 -2.14
N PHE A 161 2.80 24.53 -2.58
CA PHE A 161 2.56 23.11 -2.79
C PHE A 161 2.08 22.87 -4.22
N SER A 162 2.33 21.65 -4.71
CA SER A 162 1.84 21.21 -6.01
C SER A 162 0.31 21.06 -6.02
N ARG A 163 -0.25 20.83 -7.20
CA ARG A 163 -1.65 20.39 -7.32
C ARG A 163 -1.85 19.03 -6.63
N TRP A 164 -3.08 18.65 -6.34
CA TRP A 164 -3.37 17.32 -5.82
C TRP A 164 -3.03 16.23 -6.84
N HIS A 165 -2.42 15.15 -6.34
CA HIS A 165 -2.07 13.93 -7.04
C HIS A 165 -2.86 12.77 -6.45
N TYR A 166 -3.22 11.82 -7.29
CA TYR A 166 -4.14 10.74 -6.96
C TYR A 166 -3.48 9.40 -7.27
N PHE A 167 -3.70 8.43 -6.40
CA PHE A 167 -3.44 7.02 -6.66
C PHE A 167 -4.79 6.33 -6.73
N VAL A 168 -5.07 5.73 -7.88
CA VAL A 168 -6.33 5.08 -8.19
C VAL A 168 -6.07 3.62 -8.54
N ILE A 169 -6.93 2.73 -8.06
CA ILE A 169 -6.94 1.32 -8.43
C ILE A 169 -8.32 1.01 -9.01
N SER A 170 -8.32 0.27 -10.13
CA SER A 170 -9.50 -0.19 -10.84
C SER A 170 -9.60 -1.70 -10.76
#